data_AF-A0A383V589-F1
#
_entry.id   AF-A0A383V589-F1
#
_cell.length_a   1.000
_cell.length_b   1.000
_cell.length_c   1.000
_cell.angle_alpha   90.00
_cell.angle_beta   90.00
_cell.angle_gamma   90.00
#
_symmetry.space_group_name_H-M   'P 1'
#
loop_
_entity.id
_entity.type
_entity.pdbx_description
1 polymer ?
#
loop_
_entity_poly.entity_id
_entity_poly.type
_entity_poly.pdbx_seq_one_letter_code
_entity_poly.pdbx_strand_id
1 'polypeptide(L)'
;MPELPMPLDYQQTLVKSFTLGGIGLHGAEYAVVRVRPAFAGEGRYFVRVPDGTNGGRFVFDEGSLLDEAPYEEGITPVPVPEEVEDLKVEWFTTYLAAQEEQGYIGTFGDFLQQRVLEGQLEARTRAMMLGLPLDDDEPDVEPDLSMEPEEIEQLDPSDPSLVRATIGSVRQPDYPFTQLGEGDNRVISVELLLAALEASGVDNARIEIEGGHEIPVLDNSALGWCIDIQCAGLRPAPIRPGSEVAEAAKMTAAGAAVAEGSDDLVVLRRELLRLPKAVAVQDEFGWISFFPGPFSKLTACADHNLVAPVIGTQWLTWHSDDVHFRYSLAPARAYAESVEELFSLREQGFVQAGAEDLFLIAAGDRWWDPAVVRMAYDEPVRYKLSQLVGNLSLLSMNGSQGIPVGHITAYNASPSLQLSFVQAMLEAVEEGNFTSYGEVIEEQAAWVAVKYGAFKDAAGADGLGLAARRSSTSVGGDVVLEYEDEDEMEEEEYEDEAEA
;
A
#
# COMPACT_ATOMS: atom_id res chain seq x y z
N MET A 1 -20.03 3.68 -4.85
CA MET A 1 -18.81 4.20 -5.54
C MET A 1 -17.97 3.00 -5.96
N PRO A 2 -17.41 2.96 -7.18
CA PRO A 2 -16.84 1.74 -7.78
C PRO A 2 -15.50 1.40 -7.12
N GLU A 3 -15.21 0.16 -6.71
CA GLU A 3 -13.96 -0.22 -6.00
C GLU A 3 -12.65 0.33 -6.59
N LEU A 4 -11.59 0.33 -5.76
CA LEU A 4 -10.23 0.45 -6.31
C LEU A 4 -10.04 -0.66 -7.35
N PRO A 5 -9.67 -0.33 -8.60
CA PRO A 5 -9.54 -1.36 -9.62
C PRO A 5 -8.46 -2.36 -9.24
N MET A 6 -8.73 -3.65 -9.42
CA MET A 6 -7.72 -4.69 -9.25
C MET A 6 -6.53 -4.38 -10.18
N PRO A 7 -5.29 -4.54 -9.70
CA PRO A 7 -4.16 -4.46 -10.58
C PRO A 7 -4.28 -5.54 -11.66
N LEU A 8 -4.17 -5.13 -12.92
CA LEU A 8 -4.21 -6.03 -14.06
C LEU A 8 -2.81 -6.61 -14.32
N ASP A 9 -2.73 -7.59 -15.23
CA ASP A 9 -1.47 -8.13 -15.74
C ASP A 9 -0.55 -7.06 -16.39
N TYR A 10 -1.10 -5.88 -16.69
CA TYR A 10 -0.44 -4.78 -17.36
C TYR A 10 -0.16 -3.63 -16.41
N GLN A 11 0.89 -2.86 -16.71
CA GLN A 11 1.10 -1.59 -16.04
C GLN A 11 -0.11 -0.68 -16.23
N GLN A 12 -0.47 0.07 -15.21
CA GLN A 12 -1.65 0.94 -15.22
C GLN A 12 -1.33 2.41 -14.99
N THR A 13 -2.26 3.25 -15.41
CA THR A 13 -2.28 4.70 -15.16
C THR A 13 -3.72 5.18 -14.99
N LEU A 14 -3.91 6.47 -14.67
CA LEU A 14 -5.22 7.08 -14.52
C LEU A 14 -5.94 7.22 -15.88
N VAL A 15 -7.28 7.18 -15.88
CA VAL A 15 -8.07 7.52 -17.08
C VAL A 15 -8.05 9.03 -17.31
N LYS A 16 -8.25 9.82 -16.25
CA LYS A 16 -8.20 11.29 -16.28
C LYS A 16 -7.40 11.88 -15.12
N SER A 17 -6.90 13.09 -15.29
CA SER A 17 -6.25 13.81 -14.18
C SER A 17 -7.25 14.24 -13.08
N PHE A 18 -6.77 14.33 -11.83
CA PHE A 18 -7.48 14.97 -10.73
C PHE A 18 -6.58 15.99 -10.01
N THR A 19 -7.17 16.92 -9.27
CA THR A 19 -6.43 18.01 -8.60
C THR A 19 -6.96 18.24 -7.20
N LEU A 20 -6.05 18.28 -6.22
CA LEU A 20 -6.34 18.60 -4.82
C LEU A 20 -5.47 19.77 -4.36
N GLY A 21 -6.04 20.65 -3.53
CA GLY A 21 -5.34 21.75 -2.91
C GLY A 21 -5.48 21.70 -1.39
N GLY A 22 -4.43 22.13 -0.68
CA GLY A 22 -4.47 22.19 0.77
C GLY A 22 -3.16 22.66 1.39
N ILE A 23 -3.11 22.62 2.71
CA ILE A 23 -1.96 23.07 3.50
C ILE A 23 -1.05 21.88 3.77
N GLY A 24 0.26 22.06 3.63
CA GLY A 24 1.26 21.09 4.07
C GLY A 24 1.36 21.03 5.60
N LEU A 25 1.49 19.83 6.16
CA LEU A 25 1.54 19.59 7.61
C LEU A 25 2.71 20.30 8.28
N HIS A 26 3.90 20.15 7.72
CA HIS A 26 5.15 20.63 8.32
C HIS A 26 5.45 22.08 7.97
N GLY A 27 5.29 22.48 6.71
CA GLY A 27 5.60 23.83 6.25
C GLY A 27 4.50 24.85 6.50
N ALA A 28 3.25 24.41 6.73
CA ALA A 28 2.06 25.27 6.74
C ALA A 28 1.91 26.13 5.46
N GLU A 29 2.53 25.70 4.37
CA GLU A 29 2.43 26.33 3.05
C GLU A 29 1.28 25.69 2.26
N TYR A 30 0.57 26.49 1.47
CA TYR A 30 -0.47 25.97 0.59
C TYR A 30 0.16 25.41 -0.69
N ALA A 31 -0.29 24.22 -1.10
CA ALA A 31 0.12 23.59 -2.35
C ALA A 31 -1.09 23.06 -3.09
N VAL A 32 -0.99 23.02 -4.43
CA VAL A 32 -1.97 22.37 -5.30
C VAL A 32 -1.27 21.24 -6.05
N VAL A 33 -1.78 20.03 -5.85
CA VAL A 33 -1.25 18.81 -6.45
C VAL A 33 -2.20 18.32 -7.52
N ARG A 34 -1.69 18.14 -8.74
CA ARG A 34 -2.41 17.53 -9.85
C ARG A 34 -1.76 16.20 -10.21
N VAL A 35 -2.52 15.11 -10.15
CA VAL A 35 -2.05 13.79 -10.56
C VAL A 35 -2.59 13.50 -11.95
N ARG A 36 -1.70 13.13 -12.87
CA ARG A 36 -1.99 12.98 -14.29
C ARG A 36 -1.61 11.59 -14.79
N PRO A 37 -2.29 11.08 -15.84
CA PRO A 37 -1.84 9.89 -16.55
C PRO A 37 -0.39 10.03 -17.03
N ALA A 38 0.33 8.92 -17.13
CA ALA A 38 1.68 8.82 -17.67
C ALA A 38 1.83 7.55 -18.51
N PHE A 39 2.85 7.52 -19.36
CA PHE A 39 3.08 6.37 -20.25
C PHE A 39 3.68 5.18 -19.50
N ALA A 40 3.44 3.99 -20.02
CA ALA A 40 4.05 2.77 -19.49
C ALA A 40 5.59 2.88 -19.50
N GLY A 41 6.22 2.46 -18.40
CA GLY A 41 7.66 2.54 -18.21
C GLY A 41 8.17 3.87 -17.61
N GLU A 42 7.33 4.90 -17.51
CA GLU A 42 7.74 6.18 -16.90
C GLU A 42 7.74 6.13 -15.37
N GLY A 43 6.93 5.24 -14.78
CA GLY A 43 6.75 5.14 -13.34
C GLY A 43 6.05 6.37 -12.74
N ARG A 44 6.22 6.55 -11.43
CA ARG A 44 5.71 7.72 -10.70
C ARG A 44 6.80 8.78 -10.56
N TYR A 45 6.46 10.04 -10.79
CA TYR A 45 7.41 11.14 -10.64
C TYR A 45 6.70 12.45 -10.34
N PHE A 46 7.42 13.32 -9.62
CA PHE A 46 6.99 14.65 -9.24
C PHE A 46 7.60 15.70 -10.16
N VAL A 47 6.83 16.75 -10.44
CA VAL A 47 7.27 17.91 -11.24
C VAL A 47 6.82 19.18 -10.55
N ARG A 48 7.76 20.09 -10.26
CA ARG A 48 7.40 21.43 -9.78
C ARG A 48 6.93 22.30 -10.94
N VAL A 49 5.72 22.83 -10.81
CA VAL A 49 5.10 23.67 -11.85
C VAL A 49 4.96 25.12 -11.38
N PRO A 50 5.01 26.12 -12.28
CA PRO A 50 4.84 27.52 -11.92
C PRO A 50 3.44 27.83 -11.36
N ASP A 51 3.35 28.88 -10.55
CA ASP A 51 2.08 29.42 -10.05
C ASP A 51 1.10 29.73 -11.19
N GLY A 52 -0.17 29.36 -11.00
CA GLY A 52 -1.25 29.47 -11.98
C GLY A 52 -1.40 28.28 -12.93
N THR A 53 -0.55 27.25 -12.82
CA THR A 53 -0.66 26.04 -13.66
C THR A 53 -1.87 25.19 -13.27
N ASN A 54 -2.08 24.97 -11.99
CA ASN A 54 -3.14 24.17 -11.38
C ASN A 54 -4.21 25.01 -10.67
N GLY A 55 -3.92 26.27 -10.30
CA GLY A 55 -4.81 27.13 -9.49
C GLY A 55 -6.24 27.39 -10.03
N GLY A 56 -6.54 27.08 -11.29
CA GLY A 56 -7.91 27.13 -11.86
C GLY A 56 -8.62 25.78 -11.96
N ARG A 57 -7.95 24.69 -11.58
CA ARG A 57 -8.43 23.30 -11.71
C ARG A 57 -8.91 22.72 -10.38
N PHE A 58 -8.47 23.31 -9.27
CA PHE A 58 -9.01 23.00 -7.95
C PHE A 58 -10.16 23.97 -7.62
N VAL A 59 -11.36 23.42 -7.39
CA VAL A 59 -12.51 24.20 -6.90
C VAL A 59 -12.82 23.70 -5.50
N PHE A 60 -12.58 24.56 -4.50
CA PHE A 60 -12.99 24.28 -3.13
C PHE A 60 -14.51 24.51 -3.02
N ASP A 61 -15.29 23.44 -3.00
CA ASP A 61 -16.72 23.50 -2.70
C ASP A 61 -16.95 23.15 -1.23
N GLU A 62 -17.26 24.17 -0.42
CA GLU A 62 -17.59 24.06 1.01
C GLU A 62 -18.73 23.06 1.30
N GLY A 63 -19.57 22.72 0.31
CA GLY A 63 -20.64 21.73 0.43
C GLY A 63 -20.24 20.27 0.19
N SER A 64 -19.10 20.01 -0.46
CA SER A 64 -18.74 18.67 -0.97
C SER A 64 -18.10 17.72 0.04
N LEU A 65 -17.85 18.16 1.29
CA LEU A 65 -17.28 17.30 2.33
C LEU A 65 -18.17 16.10 2.70
N LEU A 66 -19.44 16.09 2.25
CA LEU A 66 -20.42 15.02 2.50
C LEU A 66 -21.27 14.63 1.27
N ASP A 67 -21.18 15.38 0.17
CA ASP A 67 -21.95 15.07 -1.05
C ASP A 67 -21.05 14.32 -2.03
N GLU A 68 -21.46 13.11 -2.40
CA GLU A 68 -20.80 12.32 -3.43
C GLU A 68 -20.57 13.19 -4.69
N ALA A 69 -19.31 13.30 -5.13
CA ALA A 69 -18.98 14.05 -6.34
C ALA A 69 -19.88 13.56 -7.48
N PRO A 70 -20.58 14.45 -8.21
CA PRO A 70 -21.49 14.02 -9.26
C PRO A 70 -20.71 13.28 -10.36
N TYR A 71 -21.17 12.07 -10.68
CA TYR A 71 -20.64 11.29 -11.81
C TYR A 71 -20.72 12.10 -13.10
N GLU A 72 -19.58 12.35 -13.74
CA GLU A 72 -19.57 12.81 -15.12
C GLU A 72 -19.91 11.65 -16.05
N GLU A 73 -20.94 11.83 -16.90
CA GLU A 73 -21.30 10.88 -17.96
C GLU A 73 -20.10 10.64 -18.89
N GLY A 74 -19.54 9.42 -18.88
CA GLY A 74 -18.49 9.04 -19.84
C GLY A 74 -17.52 7.95 -19.37
N ILE A 75 -17.37 7.76 -18.06
CA ILE A 75 -16.69 6.59 -17.50
C ILE A 75 -17.81 5.66 -17.06
N THR A 76 -18.11 4.61 -17.82
CA THR A 76 -18.93 3.50 -17.31
C THR A 76 -17.98 2.52 -16.63
N PRO A 77 -17.73 2.60 -15.30
CA PRO A 77 -17.38 1.37 -14.60
C PRO A 77 -18.50 0.37 -14.88
N VAL A 78 -18.18 -0.92 -14.98
CA VAL A 78 -19.21 -1.97 -15.05
C VAL A 78 -20.21 -1.65 -13.93
N PRO A 79 -21.48 -1.31 -14.25
CA PRO A 79 -22.40 -0.86 -13.21
C PRO A 79 -22.66 -2.03 -12.28
N VAL A 80 -22.01 -2.02 -11.12
CA VAL A 80 -22.27 -2.96 -10.04
C VAL A 80 -23.67 -2.59 -9.51
N PRO A 81 -24.65 -3.51 -9.54
CA PRO A 81 -25.98 -3.21 -9.01
C PRO A 81 -25.89 -2.70 -7.57
N GLU A 82 -26.70 -1.71 -7.20
CA GLU A 82 -26.73 -1.13 -5.83
C GLU A 82 -26.90 -2.23 -4.76
N GLU A 83 -27.72 -3.24 -5.06
CA GLU A 83 -27.91 -4.45 -4.25
C GLU A 83 -26.60 -5.21 -3.98
N VAL A 84 -25.67 -5.21 -4.93
CA VAL A 84 -24.35 -5.84 -4.79
C VAL A 84 -23.40 -4.95 -4.00
N GLU A 85 -23.44 -3.62 -4.15
CA GLU A 85 -22.68 -2.69 -3.29
C GLU A 85 -23.11 -2.83 -1.82
N ASP A 86 -24.41 -2.85 -1.53
CA ASP A 86 -24.96 -3.04 -0.18
C ASP A 86 -24.51 -4.38 0.43
N LEU A 87 -24.65 -5.45 -0.34
CA LEU A 87 -24.24 -6.78 0.09
C LEU A 87 -22.72 -6.81 0.34
N LYS A 88 -21.94 -6.07 -0.44
CA LYS A 88 -20.49 -5.99 -0.26
C LYS A 88 -20.11 -5.29 1.04
N VAL A 89 -20.76 -4.18 1.36
CA VAL A 89 -20.59 -3.48 2.65
C VAL A 89 -20.95 -4.40 3.82
N GLU A 90 -22.06 -5.14 3.71
CA GLU A 90 -22.46 -6.14 4.70
C GLU A 90 -21.39 -7.23 4.89
N TRP A 91 -20.92 -7.83 3.79
CA TRP A 91 -19.91 -8.89 3.86
C TRP A 91 -18.56 -8.36 4.34
N PHE A 92 -18.17 -7.15 3.95
CA PHE A 92 -16.93 -6.54 4.41
C PHE A 92 -16.97 -6.24 5.91
N THR A 93 -18.09 -5.74 6.42
CA THR A 93 -18.32 -5.56 7.86
C THR A 93 -18.25 -6.90 8.59
N THR A 94 -18.82 -7.94 8.01
CA THR A 94 -18.77 -9.31 8.56
C THR A 94 -17.35 -9.87 8.54
N TYR A 95 -16.57 -9.57 7.50
CA TYR A 95 -15.16 -9.95 7.40
C TYR A 95 -14.32 -9.25 8.47
N LEU A 96 -14.48 -7.94 8.67
CA LEU A 96 -13.81 -7.20 9.74
C LEU A 96 -14.16 -7.79 11.11
N ALA A 97 -15.44 -8.07 11.38
CA ALA A 97 -15.86 -8.73 12.60
C ALA A 97 -15.27 -10.15 12.74
N ALA A 98 -15.09 -10.89 11.64
CA ALA A 98 -14.44 -12.20 11.68
C ALA A 98 -12.94 -12.08 12.01
N GLN A 99 -12.25 -11.04 11.53
CA GLN A 99 -10.87 -10.76 11.93
C GLN A 99 -10.78 -10.42 13.41
N GLU A 100 -11.63 -9.51 13.89
CA GLU A 100 -11.62 -9.02 15.28
C GLU A 100 -12.08 -10.07 16.30
N GLU A 101 -13.23 -10.71 16.07
CA GLU A 101 -13.89 -11.57 17.05
C GLU A 101 -13.49 -13.05 16.94
N GLN A 102 -13.18 -13.50 15.71
CA GLN A 102 -12.97 -14.91 15.39
C GLN A 102 -11.50 -15.23 15.05
N GLY A 103 -10.64 -14.22 15.00
CA GLY A 103 -9.22 -14.37 14.66
C GLY A 103 -9.02 -14.89 13.24
N TYR A 104 -9.91 -14.52 12.30
CA TYR A 104 -9.78 -14.91 10.90
C TYR A 104 -8.50 -14.32 10.30
N ILE A 105 -7.72 -15.18 9.62
CA ILE A 105 -6.47 -14.80 8.94
C ILE A 105 -6.61 -15.19 7.47
N GLY A 106 -6.80 -14.19 6.60
CA GLY A 106 -6.97 -14.33 5.17
C GLY A 106 -7.43 -13.00 4.56
N THR A 107 -7.43 -12.88 3.23
CA THR A 107 -7.93 -11.67 2.56
C THR A 107 -9.45 -11.64 2.55
N PHE A 108 -10.05 -10.49 2.21
CA PHE A 108 -11.48 -10.43 1.95
C PHE A 108 -11.87 -11.30 0.74
N GLY A 109 -11.02 -11.38 -0.28
CA GLY A 109 -11.22 -12.27 -1.44
C GLY A 109 -11.27 -13.74 -1.04
N ASP A 110 -10.38 -14.18 -0.13
CA ASP A 110 -10.39 -15.53 0.47
C ASP A 110 -11.67 -15.75 1.28
N PHE A 111 -12.07 -14.75 2.06
CA PHE A 111 -13.26 -14.80 2.90
C PHE A 111 -14.52 -14.98 2.05
N LEU A 112 -14.68 -14.18 0.99
CA LEU A 112 -15.78 -14.33 0.04
C LEU A 112 -15.70 -15.65 -0.73
N GLN A 113 -14.50 -16.09 -1.13
CA GLN A 113 -14.33 -17.39 -1.79
C GLN A 113 -14.80 -18.54 -0.89
N GLN A 114 -14.54 -18.45 0.42
CA GLN A 114 -15.07 -19.40 1.39
C GLN A 114 -16.61 -19.35 1.44
N ARG A 115 -17.23 -18.17 1.41
CA ARG A 115 -18.70 -18.03 1.33
C ARG A 115 -19.29 -18.61 0.07
N VAL A 116 -18.60 -18.49 -1.07
CA VAL A 116 -18.98 -19.15 -2.32
C VAL A 116 -18.92 -20.67 -2.18
N LEU A 117 -17.83 -21.19 -1.61
CA LEU A 117 -17.68 -22.63 -1.36
C LEU A 117 -18.71 -23.18 -0.35
N GLU A 118 -19.15 -22.36 0.60
CA GLU A 118 -20.20 -22.68 1.58
C GLU A 118 -21.63 -22.49 1.04
N GLY A 119 -21.78 -22.01 -0.20
CA GLY A 119 -23.08 -21.75 -0.84
C GLY A 119 -23.82 -20.54 -0.26
N GLN A 120 -23.13 -19.66 0.45
CA GLN A 120 -23.66 -18.43 1.05
C GLN A 120 -23.55 -17.21 0.13
N LEU A 121 -22.76 -17.30 -0.94
CA LEU A 121 -22.56 -16.24 -1.94
C LEU A 121 -22.44 -16.85 -3.34
N GLU A 122 -22.99 -16.20 -4.37
CA GLU A 122 -22.81 -16.66 -5.75
C GLU A 122 -21.44 -16.24 -6.30
N ALA A 123 -20.81 -17.08 -7.12
CA ALA A 123 -19.50 -16.78 -7.72
C ALA A 123 -19.52 -15.52 -8.59
N ARG A 124 -20.62 -15.29 -9.31
CA ARG A 124 -20.84 -14.08 -10.12
C ARG A 124 -20.94 -12.82 -9.23
N THR A 125 -21.69 -12.91 -8.14
CA THR A 125 -21.79 -11.82 -7.15
C THR A 125 -20.45 -11.53 -6.51
N ARG A 126 -19.68 -12.57 -6.15
CA ARG A 126 -18.29 -12.41 -5.68
C ARG A 126 -17.43 -11.68 -6.71
N ALA A 127 -17.52 -12.04 -7.99
CA ALA A 127 -16.75 -11.38 -9.04
C ALA A 127 -17.11 -9.90 -9.16
N MET A 128 -18.40 -9.56 -9.15
CA MET A 128 -18.87 -8.16 -9.12
C MET A 128 -18.39 -7.41 -7.87
N MET A 129 -18.35 -8.08 -6.71
CA MET A 129 -17.86 -7.54 -5.43
C MET A 129 -16.35 -7.36 -5.34
N LEU A 130 -15.58 -7.90 -6.26
CA LEU A 130 -14.11 -7.79 -6.25
C LEU A 130 -13.60 -7.05 -7.49
N GLY A 131 -14.51 -6.47 -8.28
CA GLY A 131 -14.19 -5.89 -9.59
C GLY A 131 -13.54 -6.88 -10.56
N LEU A 132 -13.79 -8.19 -10.39
CA LEU A 132 -13.23 -9.23 -11.25
C LEU A 132 -14.02 -9.33 -12.55
N PRO A 133 -13.36 -9.65 -13.68
CA PRO A 133 -14.03 -9.95 -14.93
C PRO A 133 -15.13 -11.02 -14.75
N LEU A 134 -16.29 -10.80 -15.38
CA LEU A 134 -17.39 -11.76 -15.40
C LEU A 134 -17.27 -12.58 -16.69
N ASP A 135 -17.10 -13.90 -16.58
CA ASP A 135 -16.91 -14.75 -17.77
C ASP A 135 -18.07 -14.64 -18.80
N ASP A 136 -17.65 -14.69 -20.08
CA ASP A 136 -18.30 -15.07 -21.36
C ASP A 136 -19.26 -14.13 -22.14
N ASP A 137 -19.72 -12.99 -21.63
CA ASP A 137 -20.68 -12.13 -22.41
C ASP A 137 -20.29 -10.64 -22.50
N GLU A 138 -19.16 -10.19 -21.94
CA GLU A 138 -18.66 -8.85 -22.27
C GLU A 138 -17.96 -8.90 -23.63
N PRO A 139 -18.35 -8.06 -24.60
CA PRO A 139 -17.60 -7.98 -25.85
C PRO A 139 -16.14 -7.65 -25.54
N ASP A 140 -15.21 -8.13 -26.36
CA ASP A 140 -13.80 -7.68 -26.35
C ASP A 140 -13.78 -6.16 -26.61
N VAL A 141 -14.02 -5.37 -25.57
CA VAL A 141 -13.92 -3.91 -25.63
C VAL A 141 -12.43 -3.64 -25.59
N GLU A 142 -11.89 -3.21 -26.72
CA GLU A 142 -10.51 -2.73 -26.78
C GLU A 142 -10.30 -1.71 -25.65
N PRO A 143 -9.27 -1.88 -24.80
CA PRO A 143 -9.05 -0.98 -23.68
C PRO A 143 -8.81 0.44 -24.19
N ASP A 144 -9.45 1.42 -23.56
CA ASP A 144 -9.28 2.83 -23.93
C ASP A 144 -7.90 3.36 -23.52
N LEU A 145 -7.00 3.40 -24.51
CA LEU A 145 -5.64 3.94 -24.39
C LEU A 145 -5.54 5.43 -24.75
N SER A 146 -6.66 6.13 -24.99
CA SER A 146 -6.64 7.51 -25.48
C SER A 146 -6.28 8.54 -24.40
N MET A 147 -5.25 9.34 -24.61
CA MET A 147 -4.93 10.46 -23.70
C MET A 147 -5.41 11.77 -24.28
N GLU A 148 -5.95 12.63 -23.41
CA GLU A 148 -6.28 13.99 -23.80
C GLU A 148 -5.01 14.71 -24.27
N PRO A 149 -5.08 15.64 -25.24
CA PRO A 149 -3.89 16.30 -25.78
C PRO A 149 -3.02 16.99 -24.74
N GLU A 150 -3.64 17.52 -23.67
CA GLU A 150 -2.92 18.11 -22.56
C GLU A 150 -2.16 17.08 -21.72
N GLU A 151 -2.57 15.81 -21.72
CA GLU A 151 -2.01 14.69 -20.95
C GLU A 151 -0.83 13.99 -21.63
N ILE A 152 -0.56 14.24 -22.93
CA ILE A 152 0.47 13.57 -23.75
C ILE A 152 1.93 14.00 -23.40
N GLU A 153 2.10 14.81 -22.36
CA GLU A 153 3.41 15.33 -21.95
C GLU A 153 4.38 14.20 -21.57
N GLN A 154 5.62 14.27 -22.10
CA GLN A 154 6.62 13.23 -21.87
C GLN A 154 7.38 13.46 -20.57
N LEU A 155 7.75 12.36 -19.91
CA LEU A 155 8.88 12.38 -18.98
C LEU A 155 10.14 12.87 -19.71
N ASP A 156 10.57 14.11 -19.46
CA ASP A 156 11.89 14.59 -19.86
C ASP A 156 12.88 14.39 -18.70
N PRO A 157 13.78 13.38 -18.75
CA PRO A 157 14.73 13.13 -17.67
C PRO A 157 15.75 14.26 -17.50
N SER A 158 15.85 15.17 -18.47
CA SER A 158 16.72 16.35 -18.39
C SER A 158 16.04 17.57 -17.77
N ASP A 159 14.72 17.50 -17.53
CA ASP A 159 13.99 18.55 -16.83
C ASP A 159 14.51 18.66 -15.39
N PRO A 160 15.12 19.80 -15.02
CA PRO A 160 15.67 19.96 -13.68
C PRO A 160 14.57 19.94 -12.61
N SER A 161 13.32 20.30 -12.94
CA SER A 161 12.19 20.33 -12.00
C SER A 161 11.63 18.96 -11.63
N LEU A 162 12.13 17.91 -12.29
CA LEU A 162 11.65 16.55 -12.16
C LEU A 162 12.34 15.80 -11.02
N VAL A 163 11.54 15.10 -10.21
CA VAL A 163 12.02 14.20 -9.17
C VAL A 163 11.32 12.86 -9.28
N ARG A 164 12.06 11.79 -9.58
CA ARG A 164 11.48 10.44 -9.62
C ARG A 164 11.01 10.00 -8.23
N ALA A 165 9.90 9.26 -8.16
CA ALA A 165 9.42 8.66 -6.92
C ALA A 165 10.11 7.32 -6.68
N THR A 166 11.44 7.35 -6.51
CA THR A 166 12.26 6.16 -6.22
C THR A 166 13.16 6.41 -5.02
N ILE A 167 13.64 5.34 -4.39
CA ILE A 167 14.53 5.42 -3.24
C ILE A 167 15.84 6.18 -3.56
N GLY A 168 16.32 6.12 -4.81
CA GLY A 168 17.49 6.90 -5.26
C GLY A 168 17.28 8.42 -5.27
N SER A 169 16.03 8.88 -5.26
CA SER A 169 15.66 10.30 -5.13
C SER A 169 15.39 10.73 -3.70
N VAL A 170 15.35 9.78 -2.74
CA VAL A 170 15.23 10.10 -1.32
C VAL A 170 16.46 10.85 -0.86
N ARG A 171 16.24 11.85 -0.02
CA ARG A 171 17.29 12.66 0.60
C ARG A 171 17.01 12.73 2.08
N GLN A 172 17.88 12.12 2.87
CA GLN A 172 17.68 11.98 4.30
C GLN A 172 18.69 12.77 5.12
N PRO A 173 18.17 13.55 6.07
CA PRO A 173 18.40 13.41 7.51
C PRO A 173 17.22 12.68 8.21
N ASP A 174 17.32 12.49 9.53
CA ASP A 174 16.26 11.91 10.38
C ASP A 174 15.05 12.83 10.54
N TYR A 175 14.14 12.83 9.56
CA TYR A 175 12.89 13.58 9.57
C TYR A 175 11.66 12.70 9.83
N PRO A 176 10.54 13.27 10.34
CA PRO A 176 9.30 12.53 10.58
C PRO A 176 8.47 12.25 9.31
N PHE A 177 9.01 12.56 8.12
CA PHE A 177 8.34 12.44 6.82
C PHE A 177 9.32 11.97 5.74
N THR A 178 8.82 11.57 4.58
CA THR A 178 9.65 11.23 3.43
C THR A 178 9.89 12.43 2.52
N GLN A 179 11.16 12.73 2.25
CA GLN A 179 11.58 13.76 1.30
C GLN A 179 12.21 13.16 0.05
N LEU A 180 11.78 13.66 -1.11
CA LEU A 180 12.41 13.42 -2.40
C LEU A 180 13.05 14.71 -2.94
N GLY A 181 14.20 14.58 -3.58
CA GLY A 181 14.91 15.71 -4.19
C GLY A 181 15.54 16.69 -3.18
N GLU A 182 16.11 17.78 -3.70
CA GLU A 182 16.80 18.81 -2.92
C GLU A 182 16.50 20.21 -3.47
N GLY A 183 16.84 21.24 -2.69
CA GLY A 183 16.70 22.64 -3.10
C GLY A 183 15.27 23.00 -3.47
N ASP A 184 15.09 23.71 -4.58
CA ASP A 184 13.79 24.20 -5.03
C ASP A 184 12.87 23.09 -5.55
N ASN A 185 13.44 21.97 -6.00
CA ASN A 185 12.68 20.84 -6.57
C ASN A 185 12.29 19.80 -5.53
N ARG A 186 12.68 19.99 -4.26
CA ARG A 186 12.31 19.07 -3.19
C ARG A 186 10.80 18.97 -3.03
N VAL A 187 10.37 17.77 -2.62
CA VAL A 187 8.99 17.45 -2.24
C VAL A 187 9.03 16.65 -0.94
N ILE A 188 8.21 17.03 0.04
CA ILE A 188 8.11 16.33 1.34
C ILE A 188 6.70 15.78 1.58
N SER A 189 6.59 14.85 2.54
CA SER A 189 5.33 14.22 2.97
C SER A 189 4.66 13.42 1.85
N VAL A 190 5.46 12.71 1.04
CA VAL A 190 4.99 11.97 -0.15
C VAL A 190 4.32 10.64 0.19
N GLU A 191 4.55 10.10 1.39
CA GLU A 191 4.23 8.74 1.78
C GLU A 191 2.75 8.36 1.60
N LEU A 192 1.80 9.18 2.03
CA LEU A 192 0.37 8.82 1.97
C LEU A 192 -0.20 8.86 0.55
N LEU A 193 0.23 9.83 -0.27
CA LEU A 193 -0.12 9.87 -1.69
C LEU A 193 0.46 8.65 -2.42
N LEU A 194 1.75 8.35 -2.19
CA LEU A 194 2.39 7.18 -2.78
C LEU A 194 1.75 5.87 -2.31
N ALA A 195 1.30 5.80 -1.05
CA ALA A 195 0.57 4.65 -0.54
C ALA A 195 -0.75 4.44 -1.27
N ALA A 196 -1.53 5.52 -1.46
CA ALA A 196 -2.77 5.49 -2.21
C ALA A 196 -2.55 5.05 -3.66
N LEU A 197 -1.53 5.60 -4.34
CA LEU A 197 -1.18 5.21 -5.71
C LEU A 197 -0.76 3.74 -5.80
N GLU A 198 0.12 3.29 -4.90
CA GLU A 198 0.61 1.90 -4.85
C GLU A 198 -0.51 0.90 -4.62
N ALA A 199 -1.33 1.12 -3.59
CA ALA A 199 -2.40 0.21 -3.21
C ALA A 199 -3.55 0.22 -4.20
N SER A 200 -3.75 1.32 -4.95
CA SER A 200 -4.74 1.39 -6.02
C SER A 200 -4.24 0.77 -7.33
N GLY A 201 -2.95 0.43 -7.46
CA GLY A 201 -2.39 -0.11 -8.71
C GLY A 201 -2.02 0.96 -9.74
N VAL A 202 -1.78 2.22 -9.32
CA VAL A 202 -1.26 3.25 -10.23
C VAL A 202 0.26 3.12 -10.36
N ASP A 203 0.70 2.47 -11.42
CA ASP A 203 2.12 2.24 -11.69
C ASP A 203 2.80 3.46 -12.31
N ASN A 204 2.09 4.17 -13.19
CA ASN A 204 2.60 5.31 -13.93
C ASN A 204 1.75 6.56 -13.66
N ALA A 205 2.38 7.61 -13.14
CA ALA A 205 1.71 8.89 -12.90
C ALA A 205 2.69 10.07 -12.89
N ARG A 206 2.28 11.16 -13.51
CA ARG A 206 2.93 12.47 -13.38
C ARG A 206 2.24 13.26 -12.29
N ILE A 207 2.99 13.69 -11.28
CA ILE A 207 2.48 14.39 -10.11
C ILE A 207 3.01 15.83 -10.12
N GLU A 208 2.15 16.77 -10.50
CA GLU A 208 2.51 18.19 -10.57
C GLU A 208 2.23 18.88 -9.24
N ILE A 209 3.17 19.70 -8.77
CA ILE A 209 3.03 20.45 -7.52
C ILE A 209 3.25 21.94 -7.79
N GLU A 210 2.21 22.72 -7.51
CA GLU A 210 2.21 24.18 -7.50
C GLU A 210 2.23 24.70 -6.06
N GLY A 211 2.91 25.82 -5.80
CA GLY A 211 2.94 26.45 -4.48
C GLY A 211 4.04 25.87 -3.59
N GLY A 212 3.68 25.47 -2.36
CA GLY A 212 4.61 24.95 -1.34
C GLY A 212 5.39 23.69 -1.76
N HIS A 213 6.36 23.30 -0.93
CA HIS A 213 7.22 22.12 -1.17
C HIS A 213 6.66 20.81 -0.60
N GLU A 214 5.45 20.82 -0.08
CA GLU A 214 4.87 19.72 0.68
C GLU A 214 3.55 19.28 0.05
N ILE A 215 3.34 17.96 -0.01
CA ILE A 215 2.05 17.39 -0.41
C ILE A 215 0.99 17.80 0.63
N PRO A 216 -0.19 18.29 0.20
CA PRO A 216 -1.27 18.68 1.12
C PRO A 216 -1.60 17.56 2.10
N VAL A 217 -1.73 17.93 3.38
CA VAL A 217 -1.99 16.96 4.45
C VAL A 217 -3.40 16.35 4.37
N LEU A 218 -4.35 17.05 3.76
CA LEU A 218 -5.77 16.70 3.75
C LEU A 218 -6.29 16.48 5.19
N ASP A 219 -6.78 15.28 5.50
CA ASP A 219 -7.19 14.88 6.84
C ASP A 219 -6.11 14.09 7.59
N ASN A 220 -4.88 14.06 7.05
CA ASN A 220 -3.73 13.31 7.51
C ASN A 220 -3.89 11.77 7.42
N SER A 221 -4.68 11.33 6.45
CA SER A 221 -4.84 9.94 6.04
C SER A 221 -4.63 9.80 4.52
N ALA A 222 -4.64 8.57 4.00
CA ALA A 222 -4.56 8.33 2.57
C ALA A 222 -5.94 8.36 1.87
N LEU A 223 -7.04 8.50 2.64
CA LEU A 223 -8.40 8.32 2.14
C LEU A 223 -8.78 9.31 1.04
N GLY A 224 -8.46 10.60 1.21
CA GLY A 224 -8.76 11.63 0.20
C GLY A 224 -8.15 11.28 -1.16
N TRP A 225 -6.88 10.87 -1.16
CA TRP A 225 -6.19 10.43 -2.36
C TRP A 225 -6.83 9.19 -3.00
N CYS A 226 -7.22 8.19 -2.20
CA CYS A 226 -7.91 7.00 -2.71
C CYS A 226 -9.26 7.35 -3.36
N ILE A 227 -10.01 8.29 -2.78
CA ILE A 227 -11.30 8.74 -3.35
C ILE A 227 -11.08 9.34 -4.75
N ASP A 228 -10.11 10.23 -4.91
CA ASP A 228 -9.89 10.88 -6.21
C ASP A 228 -9.29 9.95 -7.26
N ILE A 229 -8.39 9.03 -6.87
CA ILE A 229 -7.87 8.00 -7.78
C ILE A 229 -9.03 7.13 -8.31
N GLN A 230 -9.96 6.77 -7.43
CA GLN A 230 -11.13 5.97 -7.77
C GLN A 230 -12.09 6.73 -8.71
N CYS A 231 -12.36 8.00 -8.42
CA CYS A 231 -13.16 8.87 -9.30
C CYS A 231 -12.49 9.13 -10.65
N ALA A 232 -11.16 9.17 -10.68
CA ALA A 232 -10.37 9.30 -11.89
C ALA A 232 -10.37 8.02 -12.74
N GLY A 233 -10.51 6.85 -12.11
CA GLY A 233 -10.50 5.55 -12.77
C GLY A 233 -9.10 5.12 -13.24
N LEU A 234 -8.93 3.82 -13.50
CA LEU A 234 -7.68 3.23 -14.00
C LEU A 234 -7.86 2.57 -15.36
N ARG A 235 -6.74 2.50 -16.08
CA ARG A 235 -6.61 1.82 -17.36
C ARG A 235 -5.21 1.26 -17.55
N PRO A 236 -5.00 0.33 -18.49
CA PRO A 236 -3.67 -0.01 -18.95
C PRO A 236 -2.92 1.26 -19.40
N ALA A 237 -1.67 1.37 -18.98
CA ALA A 237 -0.82 2.49 -19.35
C ALA A 237 -0.45 2.37 -20.84
N PRO A 238 -0.74 3.41 -21.65
CA PRO A 238 -0.38 3.41 -23.05
C PRO A 238 1.15 3.45 -23.20
N ILE A 239 1.67 2.73 -24.19
CA ILE A 239 3.07 2.87 -24.58
C ILE A 239 3.22 4.10 -25.47
N ARG A 240 4.26 4.90 -25.21
CA ARG A 240 4.56 6.07 -26.03
C ARG A 240 4.87 5.66 -27.48
N PRO A 241 4.14 6.20 -28.48
CA PRO A 241 4.45 5.93 -29.89
C PRO A 241 5.88 6.31 -30.24
N GLY A 242 6.62 5.39 -30.87
CA GLY A 242 8.01 5.61 -31.30
C GLY A 242 9.07 5.62 -30.19
N SER A 243 8.71 5.23 -28.95
CA SER A 243 9.68 4.98 -27.89
C SER A 243 10.49 3.71 -28.15
N GLU A 244 11.68 3.59 -27.56
CA GLU A 244 12.47 2.34 -27.61
C GLU A 244 11.67 1.15 -27.08
N VAL A 245 10.82 1.39 -26.07
CA VAL A 245 9.89 0.40 -25.51
C VAL A 245 8.85 -0.02 -26.53
N ALA A 246 8.28 0.91 -27.30
CA ALA A 246 7.36 0.59 -28.40
C ALA A 246 8.04 -0.22 -29.50
N GLU A 247 9.29 0.06 -29.82
CA GLU A 247 10.05 -0.69 -30.82
C GLU A 247 10.43 -2.09 -30.31
N ALA A 248 10.86 -2.21 -29.05
CA ALA A 248 11.14 -3.49 -28.41
C ALA A 248 9.88 -4.37 -28.31
N ALA A 249 8.76 -3.78 -27.89
CA ALA A 249 7.48 -4.45 -27.78
C ALA A 249 6.95 -5.03 -29.11
N LYS A 250 7.28 -4.39 -30.25
CA LYS A 250 7.01 -4.95 -31.59
C LYS A 250 7.89 -6.16 -31.93
N MET A 251 9.05 -6.31 -31.29
CA MET A 251 10.05 -7.34 -31.59
C MET A 251 10.02 -8.53 -30.62
N THR A 252 9.57 -8.34 -29.38
CA THR A 252 9.54 -9.37 -28.34
C THR A 252 8.14 -9.53 -27.75
N ALA A 253 7.50 -10.67 -28.01
CA ALA A 253 6.28 -11.13 -27.32
C ALA A 253 6.48 -11.38 -25.80
N ALA A 254 7.64 -11.03 -25.23
CA ALA A 254 8.10 -11.42 -23.90
C ALA A 254 7.96 -10.33 -22.83
N GLY A 255 7.54 -9.11 -23.19
CA GLY A 255 7.35 -8.01 -22.23
C GLY A 255 6.21 -7.06 -22.59
N ALA A 256 5.78 -7.09 -23.86
CA ALA A 256 4.49 -6.56 -24.27
C ALA A 256 3.57 -7.71 -24.66
N ALA A 257 2.32 -7.65 -24.20
CA ALA A 257 1.29 -8.52 -24.75
C ALA A 257 0.57 -7.76 -25.88
N VAL A 258 0.34 -8.47 -26.97
CA VAL A 258 -0.74 -8.15 -27.90
C VAL A 258 -2.02 -8.58 -27.18
N ALA A 259 -2.92 -7.65 -26.86
CA ALA A 259 -4.22 -8.03 -26.28
C ALA A 259 -4.90 -9.04 -27.21
N GLU A 260 -5.44 -10.14 -26.66
CA GLU A 260 -6.14 -11.14 -27.48
C GLU A 260 -7.25 -10.44 -28.29
N GLY A 261 -7.20 -10.57 -29.62
CA GLY A 261 -8.19 -9.98 -30.54
C GLY A 261 -7.75 -8.75 -31.33
N SER A 262 -6.59 -8.13 -31.05
CA SER A 262 -6.13 -6.93 -31.78
C SER A 262 -4.66 -7.04 -32.21
N ASP A 263 -4.35 -6.89 -33.50
CA ASP A 263 -2.95 -6.93 -34.01
C ASP A 263 -2.09 -5.71 -33.61
N ASP A 264 -2.66 -4.69 -32.95
CA ASP A 264 -2.06 -3.36 -32.80
C ASP A 264 -1.96 -2.80 -31.37
N LEU A 265 -2.52 -3.46 -30.34
CA LEU A 265 -2.57 -2.92 -28.99
C LEU A 265 -1.38 -3.39 -28.15
N VAL A 266 -0.42 -2.47 -27.93
CA VAL A 266 0.85 -2.76 -27.25
C VAL A 266 0.82 -2.18 -25.83
N VAL A 267 0.75 -3.05 -24.83
CA VAL A 267 0.78 -2.72 -23.38
C VAL A 267 1.95 -3.44 -22.70
N LEU A 268 2.54 -2.84 -21.66
CA LEU A 268 3.61 -3.46 -20.89
C LEU A 268 3.05 -4.32 -19.77
N ARG A 269 3.61 -5.52 -19.59
CA ARG A 269 3.29 -6.34 -18.41
C ARG A 269 3.80 -5.69 -17.13
N ARG A 270 3.06 -5.90 -16.06
CA ARG A 270 3.45 -5.51 -14.71
C ARG A 270 4.46 -6.51 -14.17
N GLU A 271 5.51 -6.02 -13.53
CA GLU A 271 6.53 -6.83 -12.89
C GLU A 271 6.50 -6.66 -11.37
N LEU A 272 6.81 -7.75 -10.67
CA LEU A 272 6.90 -7.83 -9.22
C LEU A 272 8.33 -8.22 -8.80
N LEU A 273 8.81 -7.61 -7.72
CA LEU A 273 10.12 -7.90 -7.16
C LEU A 273 10.08 -9.19 -6.30
N ARG A 274 10.93 -10.17 -6.62
CA ARG A 274 11.15 -11.41 -5.86
C ARG A 274 12.62 -11.50 -5.43
N LEU A 275 12.89 -11.10 -4.20
CA LEU A 275 14.21 -11.28 -3.61
C LEU A 275 14.38 -12.73 -3.11
N PRO A 276 15.51 -13.40 -3.40
CA PRO A 276 15.74 -14.80 -3.01
C PRO A 276 16.15 -14.95 -1.54
N LYS A 277 16.50 -13.85 -0.86
CA LYS A 277 17.04 -13.86 0.51
C LYS A 277 16.29 -12.88 1.39
N ALA A 278 16.30 -13.19 2.68
CA ALA A 278 15.78 -12.27 3.69
C ALA A 278 16.67 -11.01 3.77
N VAL A 279 16.05 -9.89 4.08
CA VAL A 279 16.70 -8.59 4.32
C VAL A 279 16.17 -8.08 5.64
N ALA A 280 17.04 -7.57 6.52
CA ALA A 280 16.63 -7.02 7.80
C ALA A 280 17.48 -5.82 8.17
N VAL A 281 16.85 -4.82 8.75
CA VAL A 281 17.53 -3.67 9.37
C VAL A 281 16.91 -3.42 10.74
N GLN A 282 17.70 -2.83 11.64
CA GLN A 282 17.28 -2.50 12.99
C GLN A 282 18.01 -1.26 13.49
N ASP A 283 17.37 -0.57 14.42
CA ASP A 283 17.96 0.50 15.22
C ASP A 283 17.77 0.20 16.72
N GLU A 284 17.95 1.19 17.59
CA GLU A 284 17.78 1.03 19.04
C GLU A 284 16.31 0.81 19.46
N PHE A 285 15.35 1.25 18.66
CA PHE A 285 13.92 1.31 19.01
C PHE A 285 13.06 0.27 18.27
N GLY A 286 13.52 -0.21 17.12
CA GLY A 286 12.73 -1.10 16.28
C GLY A 286 13.53 -1.89 15.26
N TRP A 287 12.80 -2.69 14.49
CA TRP A 287 13.35 -3.50 13.41
C TRP A 287 12.32 -3.69 12.30
N ILE A 288 12.80 -3.99 11.11
CA ILE A 288 11.97 -4.37 9.96
C ILE A 288 12.72 -5.41 9.13
N SER A 289 11.99 -6.42 8.66
CA SER A 289 12.56 -7.58 7.97
C SER A 289 11.65 -8.06 6.85
N PHE A 290 12.25 -8.46 5.73
CA PHE A 290 11.61 -9.15 4.62
C PHE A 290 11.99 -10.63 4.65
N PHE A 291 11.02 -11.49 4.43
CA PHE A 291 11.19 -12.92 4.21
C PHE A 291 10.61 -13.31 2.85
N PRO A 292 11.38 -13.97 1.95
CA PRO A 292 10.85 -14.47 0.70
C PRO A 292 9.67 -15.41 0.94
N GLY A 293 8.62 -15.28 0.13
CA GLY A 293 7.42 -16.07 0.27
C GLY A 293 6.54 -16.01 -0.98
N PRO A 294 5.45 -16.80 -1.01
CA PRO A 294 4.56 -16.83 -2.17
C PRO A 294 3.62 -15.61 -2.25
N PHE A 295 3.36 -14.93 -1.13
CA PHE A 295 2.42 -13.80 -1.07
C PHE A 295 3.11 -12.56 -0.53
N SER A 296 2.74 -11.41 -1.07
CA SER A 296 3.08 -10.08 -0.57
C SER A 296 2.24 -9.73 0.65
N LYS A 297 2.86 -9.73 1.83
CA LYS A 297 2.20 -9.44 3.12
C LYS A 297 3.02 -8.48 3.94
N LEU A 298 2.36 -7.56 4.62
CA LEU A 298 2.96 -6.61 5.56
C LEU A 298 2.40 -6.90 6.95
N THR A 299 3.24 -7.01 7.97
CA THR A 299 2.83 -7.11 9.37
C THR A 299 3.58 -6.08 10.17
N ALA A 300 2.87 -5.16 10.80
CA ALA A 300 3.48 -4.09 11.57
C ALA A 300 3.04 -4.15 13.03
N CYS A 301 3.91 -3.66 13.90
CA CYS A 301 3.60 -3.35 15.29
C CYS A 301 3.74 -1.85 15.54
N ALA A 302 2.76 -1.28 16.23
CA ALA A 302 2.87 -0.03 16.96
C ALA A 302 2.80 -0.35 18.46
N ASP A 303 3.95 -0.33 19.16
CA ASP A 303 4.06 -0.55 20.59
C ASP A 303 4.39 0.75 21.32
N HIS A 304 3.37 1.28 21.98
CA HIS A 304 3.38 2.54 22.73
C HIS A 304 2.97 2.34 24.18
N ASN A 305 2.88 1.10 24.65
CA ASN A 305 2.22 0.75 25.91
C ASN A 305 2.84 1.45 27.15
N LEU A 306 4.13 1.81 27.09
CA LEU A 306 4.82 2.48 28.19
C LEU A 306 4.59 4.01 28.24
N VAL A 307 4.33 4.64 27.09
CA VAL A 307 4.27 6.11 26.94
C VAL A 307 2.84 6.60 26.66
N ALA A 308 2.07 5.84 25.89
CA ALA A 308 0.68 6.11 25.54
C ALA A 308 -0.17 4.82 25.69
N PRO A 309 -0.58 4.46 26.92
CA PRO A 309 -1.37 3.25 27.18
C PRO A 309 -2.67 3.13 26.37
N VAL A 310 -3.28 4.24 25.95
CA VAL A 310 -4.47 4.21 25.07
C VAL A 310 -4.18 3.61 23.69
N ILE A 311 -2.97 3.84 23.16
CA ILE A 311 -2.52 3.22 21.92
C ILE A 311 -2.19 1.75 22.19
N GLY A 312 -1.45 1.49 23.29
CA GLY A 312 -1.06 0.15 23.69
C GLY A 312 -0.09 -0.49 22.71
N THR A 313 -0.15 -1.82 22.62
CA THR A 313 0.62 -2.62 21.66
C THR A 313 -0.32 -3.19 20.61
N GLN A 314 -0.15 -2.79 19.36
CA GLN A 314 -1.04 -3.16 18.26
C GLN A 314 -0.26 -3.88 17.19
N TRP A 315 -0.75 -5.05 16.76
CA TRP A 315 -0.22 -5.79 15.62
C TRP A 315 -1.30 -5.90 14.55
N LEU A 316 -0.95 -5.63 13.31
CA LEU A 316 -1.85 -5.83 12.18
C LEU A 316 -1.10 -6.42 10.99
N THR A 317 -1.75 -7.34 10.29
CA THR A 317 -1.29 -7.89 9.00
C THR A 317 -2.18 -7.37 7.88
N TRP A 318 -1.57 -6.85 6.83
CA TRP A 318 -2.22 -6.43 5.59
C TRP A 318 -1.61 -7.18 4.39
N HIS A 319 -2.39 -7.39 3.34
CA HIS A 319 -1.96 -8.07 2.13
C HIS A 319 -2.05 -7.12 0.93
N SER A 320 -1.11 -7.20 -0.02
CA SER A 320 -1.07 -6.24 -1.13
C SER A 320 -2.13 -6.46 -2.21
N ASP A 321 -2.84 -7.58 -2.18
CA ASP A 321 -4.00 -7.88 -3.02
C ASP A 321 -5.33 -7.43 -2.39
N ASP A 322 -5.26 -6.66 -1.30
CA ASP A 322 -6.44 -6.08 -0.65
C ASP A 322 -7.07 -4.95 -1.49
N VAL A 323 -8.10 -5.29 -2.25
CA VAL A 323 -8.95 -4.34 -3.01
C VAL A 323 -9.70 -3.35 -2.11
N HIS A 324 -9.67 -3.54 -0.79
CA HIS A 324 -10.32 -2.70 0.21
C HIS A 324 -9.34 -1.76 0.94
N PHE A 325 -8.14 -1.49 0.41
CA PHE A 325 -7.20 -0.54 1.03
C PHE A 325 -7.87 0.78 1.45
N ARG A 326 -8.81 1.29 0.62
CA ARG A 326 -9.64 2.47 0.91
C ARG A 326 -10.41 2.37 2.23
N TYR A 327 -10.84 1.19 2.64
CA TYR A 327 -11.61 0.95 3.87
C TYR A 327 -10.74 0.41 5.00
N SER A 328 -9.68 -0.35 4.68
CA SER A 328 -8.88 -1.07 5.66
C SER A 328 -7.75 -0.21 6.24
N LEU A 329 -6.95 0.46 5.41
CA LEU A 329 -5.79 1.24 5.87
C LEU A 329 -5.94 2.74 5.59
N ALA A 330 -6.45 3.11 4.42
CA ALA A 330 -6.49 4.50 3.97
C ALA A 330 -7.15 5.50 4.93
N PRO A 331 -8.23 5.15 5.67
CA PRO A 331 -8.87 6.08 6.61
C PRO A 331 -8.07 6.35 7.88
N ALA A 332 -7.06 5.55 8.20
CA ALA A 332 -6.30 5.69 9.42
C ALA A 332 -5.48 6.98 9.40
N ARG A 333 -5.65 7.83 10.41
CA ARG A 333 -4.92 9.10 10.53
C ARG A 333 -3.66 8.96 11.37
N ALA A 334 -2.77 9.94 11.20
CA ALA A 334 -1.59 10.05 12.04
C ALA A 334 -1.96 10.16 13.51
N TYR A 335 -1.03 9.79 14.38
CA TYR A 335 -1.22 9.84 15.81
C TYR A 335 0.00 10.43 16.50
N ALA A 336 -0.19 10.91 17.72
CA ALA A 336 0.86 11.38 18.62
C ALA A 336 0.71 10.72 19.99
N GLU A 337 1.84 10.36 20.59
CA GLU A 337 1.93 9.74 21.91
C GLU A 337 1.55 10.72 23.03
N SER A 338 1.65 12.03 22.78
CA SER A 338 1.24 13.07 23.71
C SER A 338 1.03 14.43 23.04
N VAL A 339 0.40 15.36 23.76
CA VAL A 339 0.33 16.76 23.33
C VAL A 339 1.73 17.41 23.36
N GLU A 340 2.55 17.02 24.33
CA GLU A 340 3.92 17.50 24.50
C GLU A 340 4.82 17.13 23.31
N GLU A 341 4.64 15.94 22.74
CA GLU A 341 5.33 15.52 21.50
C GLU A 341 5.03 16.48 20.34
N LEU A 342 3.75 16.80 20.11
CA LEU A 342 3.33 17.73 19.07
C LEU A 342 3.90 19.14 19.29
N PHE A 343 3.96 19.60 20.54
CA PHE A 343 4.64 20.86 20.86
C PHE A 343 6.13 20.79 20.57
N SER A 344 6.79 19.69 20.91
CA SER A 344 8.23 19.52 20.66
C SER A 344 8.54 19.46 19.16
N LEU A 345 7.73 18.78 18.36
CA LEU A 345 7.81 18.79 16.90
C LEU A 345 7.63 20.20 16.34
N ARG A 346 6.68 20.97 16.88
CA ARG A 346 6.47 22.38 16.51
C ARG A 346 7.66 23.27 16.82
N GLU A 347 8.26 23.12 17.99
CA GLU A 347 9.48 23.86 18.35
C GLU A 347 10.66 23.53 17.42
N GLN A 348 10.69 22.32 16.87
CA GLN A 348 11.69 21.87 15.89
C GLN A 348 11.37 22.32 14.44
N GLY A 349 10.22 22.97 14.21
CA GLY A 349 9.81 23.43 12.88
C GLY A 349 8.96 22.44 12.08
N PHE A 350 8.47 21.37 12.70
CA PHE A 350 7.54 20.39 12.10
C PHE A 350 6.11 20.64 12.56
N VAL A 351 5.10 20.05 11.92
CA VAL A 351 3.69 20.13 12.33
C VAL A 351 3.24 21.60 12.56
N GLN A 352 3.68 22.50 11.68
CA GLN A 352 3.36 23.93 11.79
C GLN A 352 1.89 24.22 11.44
N ALA A 353 1.23 23.29 10.72
CA ALA A 353 -0.22 23.31 10.55
C ALA A 353 -0.95 22.97 11.88
N GLY A 354 -2.25 23.28 11.95
CA GLY A 354 -3.10 22.91 13.09
C GLY A 354 -3.13 21.40 13.31
N ALA A 355 -3.22 20.93 14.56
CA ALA A 355 -3.10 19.49 14.89
C ALA A 355 -4.41 18.87 15.39
N GLU A 356 -5.38 19.68 15.82
CA GLU A 356 -6.57 19.22 16.58
C GLU A 356 -7.46 18.26 15.76
N ASP A 357 -7.52 18.41 14.44
CA ASP A 357 -8.31 17.54 13.54
C ASP A 357 -7.46 16.57 12.69
N LEU A 358 -6.13 16.70 12.75
CA LEU A 358 -5.18 15.94 11.91
C LEU A 358 -4.51 14.77 12.64
N PHE A 359 -4.66 14.68 13.97
CA PHE A 359 -4.00 13.63 14.76
C PHE A 359 -4.96 12.97 15.73
N LEU A 360 -4.76 11.67 15.94
CA LEU A 360 -5.17 11.02 17.17
C LEU A 360 -4.14 11.35 18.26
N ILE A 361 -4.55 12.07 19.30
CA ILE A 361 -3.62 12.50 20.34
C ILE A 361 -3.87 11.68 21.60
N ALA A 362 -2.87 10.94 22.04
CA ALA A 362 -2.95 10.22 23.30
C ALA A 362 -2.85 11.16 24.50
N ALA A 363 -3.63 10.85 25.53
CA ALA A 363 -3.66 11.55 26.81
C ALA A 363 -3.63 10.51 27.94
N GLY A 364 -2.53 9.76 28.04
CA GLY A 364 -2.38 8.64 28.95
C GLY A 364 -3.19 7.41 28.51
N ASP A 365 -4.18 7.02 29.31
CA ASP A 365 -5.06 5.86 29.07
C ASP A 365 -6.33 6.17 28.26
N ARG A 366 -6.42 7.39 27.71
CA ARG A 366 -7.52 7.82 26.84
C ARG A 366 -7.04 8.67 25.67
N TRP A 367 -7.90 8.80 24.66
CA TRP A 367 -7.74 9.76 23.57
C TRP A 367 -8.10 11.17 24.06
N TRP A 368 -7.37 12.19 23.58
CA TRP A 368 -7.67 13.60 23.84
C TRP A 368 -9.08 13.95 23.36
N ASP A 369 -9.39 13.60 22.11
CA ASP A 369 -10.73 13.64 21.55
C ASP A 369 -11.10 12.24 21.03
N PRO A 370 -11.95 11.48 21.76
CA PRO A 370 -12.41 10.18 21.29
C PRO A 370 -13.32 10.25 20.05
N ALA A 371 -13.96 11.40 19.77
CA ALA A 371 -14.91 11.53 18.67
C ALA A 371 -14.23 11.51 17.30
N VAL A 372 -12.94 11.84 17.25
CA VAL A 372 -12.21 11.79 15.99
C VAL A 372 -11.82 10.36 15.62
N VAL A 373 -11.61 9.45 16.57
CA VAL A 373 -11.12 8.09 16.33
C VAL A 373 -12.05 7.31 15.40
N ARG A 374 -11.51 6.82 14.29
CA ARG A 374 -12.23 6.08 13.24
C ARG A 374 -12.14 4.57 13.46
N MET A 375 -11.01 4.08 13.98
CA MET A 375 -10.73 2.65 14.20
C MET A 375 -10.25 2.44 15.64
N ALA A 376 -11.19 2.14 16.54
CA ALA A 376 -10.97 2.22 17.98
C ALA A 376 -9.83 1.35 18.53
N TYR A 377 -9.46 0.26 17.85
CA TYR A 377 -8.52 -0.74 18.36
C TYR A 377 -7.13 -0.69 17.71
N ASP A 378 -7.03 -0.18 16.47
CA ASP A 378 -5.83 -0.38 15.64
C ASP A 378 -5.56 0.74 14.61
N GLU A 379 -6.21 1.92 14.73
CA GLU A 379 -5.93 3.06 13.83
C GLU A 379 -4.42 3.42 13.78
N PRO A 380 -3.67 3.49 14.90
CA PRO A 380 -2.24 3.80 14.88
C PRO A 380 -1.39 2.82 14.06
N VAL A 381 -1.58 1.50 14.22
CA VAL A 381 -0.83 0.52 13.42
C VAL A 381 -1.27 0.51 11.95
N ARG A 382 -2.55 0.79 11.65
CA ARG A 382 -3.04 0.97 10.27
C ARG A 382 -2.38 2.16 9.59
N TYR A 383 -2.26 3.29 10.28
CA TYR A 383 -1.53 4.46 9.76
C TYR A 383 -0.05 4.14 9.50
N LYS A 384 0.62 3.43 10.41
CA LYS A 384 2.00 2.96 10.18
C LYS A 384 2.10 2.06 8.94
N LEU A 385 1.13 1.19 8.71
CA LEU A 385 1.09 0.36 7.50
C LEU A 385 0.88 1.21 6.24
N SER A 386 0.02 2.22 6.26
CA SER A 386 -0.12 3.17 5.13
C SER A 386 1.21 3.87 4.82
N GLN A 387 1.92 4.38 5.83
CA GLN A 387 3.25 4.96 5.63
C GLN A 387 4.24 3.95 5.04
N LEU A 388 4.25 2.71 5.56
CA LEU A 388 5.13 1.65 5.06
C LEU A 388 4.81 1.28 3.60
N VAL A 389 3.54 1.18 3.21
CA VAL A 389 3.11 0.96 1.82
C VAL A 389 3.64 2.08 0.92
N GLY A 390 3.51 3.34 1.35
CA GLY A 390 4.04 4.48 0.62
C GLY A 390 5.56 4.47 0.47
N ASN A 391 6.29 4.13 1.53
CA ASN A 391 7.75 4.03 1.48
C ASN A 391 8.24 2.85 0.65
N LEU A 392 7.56 1.69 0.73
CA LEU A 392 7.84 0.54 -0.13
C LEU A 392 7.56 0.84 -1.60
N SER A 393 6.61 1.73 -1.90
CA SER A 393 6.37 2.19 -3.27
C SER A 393 7.63 2.76 -3.93
N LEU A 394 8.59 3.29 -3.16
CA LEU A 394 9.84 3.84 -3.66
C LEU A 394 10.83 2.78 -4.18
N LEU A 395 10.56 1.48 -3.96
CA LEU A 395 11.25 0.37 -4.62
C LEU A 395 10.80 0.17 -6.08
N SER A 396 9.71 0.83 -6.51
CA SER A 396 9.23 0.72 -7.89
C SER A 396 10.29 1.16 -8.91
N MET A 397 10.37 0.42 -10.01
CA MET A 397 11.29 0.67 -11.13
C MET A 397 10.52 0.63 -12.44
N ASN A 398 10.54 1.74 -13.19
CA ASN A 398 9.98 1.82 -14.56
C ASN A 398 8.54 1.26 -14.68
N GLY A 399 7.67 1.62 -13.73
CA GLY A 399 6.26 1.16 -13.71
C GLY A 399 6.05 -0.25 -13.13
N SER A 400 7.03 -0.82 -12.43
CA SER A 400 6.81 -1.99 -11.56
C SER A 400 6.07 -1.59 -10.27
N GLN A 401 5.47 -2.57 -9.60
CA GLN A 401 5.03 -2.40 -8.22
C GLN A 401 6.26 -2.24 -7.29
N GLY A 402 6.12 -1.51 -6.18
CA GLY A 402 7.18 -1.36 -5.17
C GLY A 402 7.14 -2.44 -4.08
N ILE A 403 5.96 -2.96 -3.75
CA ILE A 403 5.82 -4.02 -2.74
C ILE A 403 6.37 -5.36 -3.29
N PRO A 404 7.38 -5.97 -2.65
CA PRO A 404 7.96 -7.23 -3.09
C PRO A 404 7.10 -8.45 -2.72
N VAL A 405 7.27 -9.54 -3.46
CA VAL A 405 6.63 -10.84 -3.17
C VAL A 405 7.32 -11.52 -1.99
N GLY A 406 6.66 -11.47 -0.84
CA GLY A 406 7.12 -12.07 0.41
C GLY A 406 6.48 -11.40 1.60
N HIS A 407 6.92 -11.78 2.80
CA HIS A 407 6.38 -11.26 4.05
C HIS A 407 7.33 -10.24 4.68
N ILE A 408 6.88 -9.01 4.81
CA ILE A 408 7.55 -7.97 5.57
C ILE A 408 6.96 -7.92 6.97
N THR A 409 7.81 -7.98 7.98
CA THR A 409 7.46 -7.83 9.40
C THR A 409 8.20 -6.64 9.98
N ALA A 410 7.51 -5.75 10.68
CA ALA A 410 8.07 -4.54 11.24
C ALA A 410 7.61 -4.36 12.70
N TYR A 411 8.55 -4.07 13.59
CA TYR A 411 8.28 -3.69 14.97
C TYR A 411 8.75 -2.27 15.22
N ASN A 412 7.83 -1.36 15.55
CA ASN A 412 8.11 0.04 15.83
C ASN A 412 8.94 0.76 14.76
N ALA A 413 8.91 0.30 13.51
CA ALA A 413 9.70 0.90 12.44
C ALA A 413 9.30 2.36 12.20
N SER A 414 10.24 3.27 12.47
CA SER A 414 10.14 4.70 12.21
C SER A 414 10.22 4.99 10.71
N PRO A 415 9.78 6.17 10.22
CA PRO A 415 9.96 6.55 8.82
C PRO A 415 11.42 6.41 8.33
N SER A 416 12.40 6.86 9.14
CA SER A 416 13.83 6.68 8.84
C SER A 416 14.23 5.21 8.69
N LEU A 417 13.76 4.33 9.59
CA LEU A 417 14.07 2.91 9.54
C LEU A 417 13.41 2.21 8.35
N GLN A 418 12.19 2.61 8.00
CA GLN A 418 11.49 2.12 6.80
C GLN A 418 12.26 2.49 5.53
N LEU A 419 12.71 3.73 5.40
CA LEU A 419 13.50 4.16 4.23
C LEU A 419 14.88 3.47 4.19
N SER A 420 15.54 3.28 5.34
CA SER A 420 16.78 2.49 5.44
C SER A 420 16.57 1.05 4.98
N PHE A 421 15.42 0.47 5.31
CA PHE A 421 15.03 -0.87 4.84
C PHE A 421 14.77 -0.92 3.33
N VAL A 422 14.04 0.06 2.78
CA VAL A 422 13.78 0.18 1.34
C VAL A 422 15.11 0.31 0.58
N GLN A 423 16.08 1.06 1.11
CA GLN A 423 17.42 1.16 0.56
C GLN A 423 18.18 -0.19 0.62
N ALA A 424 18.15 -0.87 1.77
CA ALA A 424 18.78 -2.19 1.92
C ALA A 424 18.15 -3.25 0.99
N MET A 425 16.83 -3.17 0.77
CA MET A 425 16.12 -4.00 -0.19
C MET A 425 16.59 -3.73 -1.62
N LEU A 426 16.75 -2.46 -2.01
CA LEU A 426 17.28 -2.10 -3.33
C LEU A 426 18.70 -2.65 -3.53
N GLU A 427 19.55 -2.56 -2.52
CA GLU A 427 20.93 -3.09 -2.57
C GLU A 427 20.98 -4.62 -2.72
N ALA A 428 19.93 -5.31 -2.29
CA ALA A 428 19.79 -6.75 -2.45
C ALA A 428 19.20 -7.17 -3.81
N VAL A 429 18.73 -6.22 -4.64
CA VAL A 429 18.18 -6.50 -5.97
C VAL A 429 19.30 -6.91 -6.93
N GLU A 430 19.17 -8.08 -7.54
CA GLU A 430 20.02 -8.59 -8.61
C GLU A 430 19.26 -8.68 -9.94
N GLU A 431 19.99 -8.73 -11.06
CA GLU A 431 19.40 -8.95 -12.39
C GLU A 431 18.61 -10.28 -12.40
N GLY A 432 17.34 -10.23 -12.81
CA GLY A 432 16.44 -11.38 -12.82
C GLY A 432 15.61 -11.59 -11.55
N ASN A 433 15.65 -10.66 -10.58
CA ASN A 433 14.72 -10.68 -9.44
C ASN A 433 13.32 -10.14 -9.76
N PHE A 434 13.07 -9.68 -10.99
CA PHE A 434 11.73 -9.26 -11.42
C PHE A 434 11.01 -10.42 -12.12
N THR A 435 9.74 -10.59 -11.81
CA THR A 435 8.87 -11.64 -12.38
C THR A 435 7.56 -11.03 -12.82
N SER A 436 6.98 -11.53 -13.91
CA SER A 436 5.67 -11.08 -14.41
C SER A 436 4.58 -11.28 -13.35
N TYR A 437 3.70 -10.29 -13.20
CA TYR A 437 2.55 -10.37 -12.28
C TYR A 437 1.70 -11.62 -12.53
N GLY A 438 1.32 -11.88 -13.78
CA GLY A 438 0.50 -13.04 -14.14
C GLY A 438 1.13 -14.38 -13.74
N GLU A 439 2.45 -14.53 -13.89
CA GLU A 439 3.17 -15.75 -13.46
C GLU A 439 3.10 -15.93 -11.94
N VAL A 440 3.25 -14.85 -11.18
CA VAL A 440 3.12 -14.89 -9.71
C VAL A 440 1.71 -15.28 -9.28
N ILE A 441 0.67 -14.74 -9.94
CA ILE A 441 -0.72 -15.08 -9.65
C ILE A 441 -1.00 -16.56 -9.95
N GLU A 442 -0.53 -17.10 -11.07
CA GLU A 442 -0.65 -18.52 -11.41
C GLU A 442 0.05 -19.42 -10.37
N GLU A 443 1.27 -19.05 -9.96
CA GLU A 443 2.01 -19.76 -8.90
C GLU A 443 1.27 -19.74 -7.56
N GLN A 444 0.71 -18.59 -7.17
CA GLN A 444 -0.06 -18.43 -5.95
C GLN A 444 -1.33 -19.30 -5.97
N ALA A 445 -2.07 -19.29 -7.07
CA ALA A 445 -3.26 -20.13 -7.24
C ALA A 445 -2.91 -21.62 -7.13
N ALA A 446 -1.82 -22.06 -7.77
CA ALA A 446 -1.33 -23.43 -7.65
C ALA A 446 -0.92 -23.78 -6.21
N TRP A 447 -0.24 -22.87 -5.51
CA TRP A 447 0.16 -23.06 -4.12
C TRP A 447 -1.05 -23.24 -3.19
N VAL A 448 -2.09 -22.39 -3.34
CA VAL A 448 -3.34 -22.48 -2.57
C VAL A 448 -4.02 -23.82 -2.84
N ALA A 449 -4.12 -24.23 -4.11
CA ALA A 449 -4.72 -25.50 -4.50
C ALA A 449 -4.01 -26.70 -3.86
N VAL A 450 -2.68 -26.71 -3.84
CA VAL A 450 -1.90 -27.77 -3.19
C VAL A 450 -2.10 -27.77 -1.68
N LYS A 451 -1.94 -26.61 -1.01
CA LYS A 451 -1.99 -26.52 0.44
C LYS A 451 -3.36 -26.90 1.00
N TYR A 452 -4.44 -26.39 0.40
CA TYR A 452 -5.80 -26.62 0.88
C TYR A 452 -6.48 -27.83 0.25
N GLY A 453 -6.09 -28.24 -0.95
CA GLY A 453 -6.49 -29.51 -1.56
C GLY A 453 -5.98 -30.71 -0.75
N ALA A 454 -4.71 -30.68 -0.35
CA ALA A 454 -4.13 -31.71 0.53
C ALA A 454 -4.82 -31.78 1.90
N PHE A 455 -5.30 -30.64 2.43
CA PHE A 455 -6.08 -30.60 3.67
C PHE A 455 -7.46 -31.26 3.53
N LYS A 456 -8.13 -31.11 2.38
CA LYS A 456 -9.40 -31.81 2.09
C LYS A 456 -9.21 -33.32 1.97
N ASP A 457 -8.14 -33.75 1.32
CA ASP A 457 -7.82 -35.18 1.19
C ASP A 457 -7.42 -35.81 2.54
N ALA A 458 -6.72 -35.05 3.39
CA ALA A 458 -6.38 -35.48 4.76
C ALA A 458 -7.58 -35.46 5.72
N ALA A 459 -8.57 -34.59 5.48
CA ALA A 459 -9.76 -34.46 6.32
C ALA A 459 -10.87 -35.49 6.01
N GLY A 460 -10.83 -36.17 4.86
CA GLY A 460 -11.78 -37.23 4.49
C GLY A 460 -13.20 -36.75 4.25
N ALA A 461 -13.85 -37.32 3.24
CA ALA A 461 -15.18 -36.97 2.74
C ALA A 461 -16.37 -37.32 3.69
N ASP A 462 -16.17 -37.36 5.00
CA ASP A 462 -17.23 -37.53 6.00
C ASP A 462 -16.83 -36.86 7.32
N GLY A 463 -17.32 -35.63 7.57
CA GLY A 463 -17.28 -35.06 8.91
C GLY A 463 -17.05 -33.56 9.05
N LEU A 464 -17.86 -32.71 8.41
CA LEU A 464 -18.07 -31.34 8.93
C LEU A 464 -18.99 -31.39 10.15
N GLY A 465 -18.46 -31.94 11.24
CA GLY A 465 -19.00 -31.78 12.59
C GLY A 465 -18.20 -30.70 13.30
N LEU A 466 -18.71 -29.47 13.30
CA LEU A 466 -18.19 -28.37 14.09
C LEU A 466 -18.18 -28.77 15.58
N ALA A 467 -17.02 -29.18 16.09
CA ALA A 467 -16.78 -29.32 17.51
C ALA A 467 -15.52 -28.54 17.85
N ALA A 468 -15.72 -27.31 18.31
CA ALA A 468 -14.68 -26.49 18.89
C ALA A 468 -14.05 -27.25 20.07
N ARG A 469 -12.90 -27.89 19.85
CA ARG A 469 -12.03 -28.30 20.94
C ARG A 469 -11.14 -27.12 21.27
N ARG A 470 -11.54 -26.37 22.30
CA ARG A 470 -10.57 -25.64 23.13
C ARG A 470 -9.56 -26.65 23.65
N SER A 471 -8.36 -26.71 23.08
CA SER A 471 -7.21 -27.32 23.73
C SER A 471 -6.39 -26.21 24.38
N SER A 472 -6.66 -25.99 25.66
CA SER A 472 -5.63 -25.56 26.59
C SER A 472 -4.54 -26.64 26.57
N THR A 473 -3.41 -26.37 25.93
CA THR A 473 -2.23 -27.20 26.05
C THR A 473 -1.14 -26.35 26.65
N SER A 474 -0.78 -26.72 27.88
CA SER A 474 0.35 -26.20 28.64
C SER A 474 1.63 -26.18 27.81
N VAL A 475 2.32 -25.05 27.84
CA VAL A 475 3.72 -24.92 27.43
C VAL A 475 4.54 -25.87 28.31
N GLY A 476 5.24 -26.81 27.68
CA GLY A 476 6.07 -27.81 28.35
C GLY A 476 6.47 -28.91 27.39
N GLY A 477 7.56 -28.69 26.67
CA GLY A 477 8.16 -29.65 25.75
C GLY A 477 9.41 -29.06 25.11
N ASP A 478 10.56 -29.41 25.69
CA ASP A 478 11.90 -28.99 25.28
C ASP A 478 12.18 -29.26 23.80
N VAL A 479 12.69 -28.24 23.11
CA VAL A 479 13.52 -28.41 21.91
C VAL A 479 14.90 -27.87 22.28
N VAL A 480 15.75 -28.77 22.75
CA VAL A 480 17.19 -28.50 22.90
C VAL A 480 17.80 -28.54 21.50
N LEU A 481 18.40 -27.42 21.08
CA LEU A 481 19.30 -27.39 19.95
C LEU A 481 20.64 -27.96 20.43
N GLU A 482 21.04 -29.12 19.90
CA GLU A 482 22.38 -29.68 20.10
C GLU A 482 23.40 -28.75 19.42
N TYR A 483 24.22 -28.08 20.23
CA TYR A 483 25.46 -27.45 19.81
C TYR A 483 26.58 -28.48 20.02
N GLU A 484 27.32 -28.79 18.95
CA GLU A 484 28.60 -29.50 19.06
C GLU A 484 29.66 -28.50 19.54
N ASP A 485 30.00 -28.57 20.84
CA ASP A 485 31.15 -27.85 21.41
C ASP A 485 32.42 -28.69 21.22
N GLU A 486 33.43 -28.11 20.56
CA GLU A 486 34.82 -28.55 20.64
C GLU A 486 35.47 -27.95 21.91
N ASP A 487 36.22 -28.82 22.59
CA ASP A 487 36.82 -28.67 23.91
C ASP A 487 37.87 -27.54 24.07
N GLU A 488 38.11 -27.27 25.36
CA GLU A 488 39.29 -26.68 26.02
C GLU A 488 39.30 -25.16 26.24
N MET A 489 38.90 -24.73 27.45
CA MET A 489 39.73 -23.82 28.26
C MET A 489 39.52 -24.03 29.77
N GLU A 490 40.62 -23.82 30.49
CA GLU A 490 40.95 -24.29 31.85
C GLU A 490 40.11 -23.64 32.98
N GLU A 491 39.82 -24.44 34.02
CA GLU A 491 39.22 -24.02 35.29
C GLU A 491 40.25 -23.26 36.16
N GLU A 492 39.93 -22.02 36.56
CA GLU A 492 40.51 -21.39 37.75
C GLU A 492 39.41 -21.25 38.83
N GLU A 493 39.65 -21.93 39.95
CA GLU A 493 38.85 -21.92 41.18
C GLU A 493 38.84 -20.54 41.86
N TYR A 494 37.66 -20.08 42.28
CA TYR A 494 37.52 -19.10 43.37
C TYR A 494 36.61 -19.69 44.45
N GLU A 495 37.22 -20.03 45.58
CA GLU A 495 36.55 -20.40 46.83
C GLU A 495 35.92 -19.16 47.49
N ASP A 496 34.62 -19.20 47.76
CA ASP A 496 33.94 -18.32 48.70
C ASP A 496 33.92 -18.99 50.09
N GLU A 497 34.72 -18.49 51.02
CA GLU A 497 34.57 -18.77 52.46
C GLU A 497 33.46 -17.88 53.04
N ALA A 498 32.38 -18.51 53.49
CA ALA A 498 31.42 -17.94 54.42
C ALA A 498 31.74 -18.42 55.83
N GLU A 499 31.99 -17.51 56.78
CA GLU A 499 31.69 -17.75 58.20
C GLU A 499 31.58 -16.46 59.05
N ALA A 500 30.54 -16.46 59.89
CA ALA A 500 30.24 -15.63 61.08
C ALA A 500 29.62 -14.23 60.93
#